data_AF-A0A348WJ70-F1
#
_entry.id   AF-A0A348WJ70-F1
#
_cell.length_a   1.000
_cell.length_b   1.000
_cell.length_c   1.000
_cell.angle_alpha   90.00
_cell.angle_beta   90.00
_cell.angle_gamma   90.00
#
_symmetry.space_group_name_H-M   'P 1'
#
loop_
_entity.id
_entity.type
_entity.pdbx_description
1 polymer ?
#
loop_
_entity_poly.entity_id
_entity_poly.type
_entity_poly.pdbx_seq_one_letter_code
_entity_poly.pdbx_strand_id
1 'polypeptide(L)'
;MAETDLERFVEAPGRDEKIKEVRKMIDAKGIEYLYLQFVSVTGKIMGKGIPADHWESVAKKGFQLVYGATVNLFTNRAGEYLGYGPEAAELIGIPEPETFMQLPWAPTIGRFYCTLFRNREEKENPGGYLTSDCRGNLRRMHDDFEKKHGRRLRIGTEPEMMWLKFDENGKPRDGYSKPYCYHIDQFESLRPVSMQVIRYARQMGLDMIQGDHEDAPGQLELNWMFDDVLRNADRLTTYRQICAQVARENGIFACFMTKPFMGVSASGCHHNMSLWRGGEDEFVKCGNNPDDLPGMAENYMYVRGGENTFMPDDDDPQMPGKEGLEAIGGVVHHLQALTAVG
;
A
#
# COMPACT_ATOMS: atom_id res chain seq x y z
N MET A 1 2.59 22.34 24.62
CA MET A 1 1.60 22.11 23.55
C MET A 1 2.39 22.02 22.26
N ALA A 2 2.31 20.89 21.55
CA ALA A 2 3.02 20.70 20.29
C ALA A 2 2.62 21.78 19.27
N GLU A 3 3.61 22.51 18.78
CA GLU A 3 3.43 23.74 18.01
C GLU A 3 3.02 23.48 16.55
N THR A 4 3.35 22.31 15.99
CA THR A 4 3.11 21.94 14.57
C THR A 4 2.46 20.55 14.43
N ASP A 5 2.00 20.20 13.23
CA ASP A 5 1.47 18.86 12.93
C ASP A 5 2.52 17.77 13.17
N LEU A 6 3.76 18.03 12.77
CA LEU A 6 4.90 17.13 12.93
C LEU A 6 5.16 16.87 14.41
N GLU A 7 5.26 17.91 15.24
CA GLU A 7 5.52 17.70 16.68
C GLU A 7 4.34 16.98 17.35
N ARG A 8 3.09 17.26 16.95
CA ARG A 8 1.93 16.48 17.44
C ARG A 8 2.04 15.00 17.09
N PHE A 9 2.57 14.69 15.90
CA PHE A 9 2.75 13.32 15.44
C PHE A 9 3.89 12.59 16.17
N VAL A 10 5.00 13.28 16.44
CA VAL A 10 6.16 12.72 17.16
C VAL A 10 5.90 12.61 18.67
N GLU A 11 5.12 13.52 19.25
CA GLU A 11 4.74 13.51 20.67
C GLU A 11 3.46 12.70 20.95
N ALA A 12 2.93 11.99 19.95
CA ALA A 12 1.71 11.22 20.09
C ALA A 12 1.80 10.20 21.25
N PRO A 13 0.77 10.09 22.11
CA PRO A 13 0.78 9.16 23.24
C PRO A 13 1.03 7.70 22.80
N GLY A 14 1.86 6.97 23.54
CA GLY A 14 2.18 5.56 23.24
C GLY A 14 3.27 5.36 22.16
N ARG A 15 3.68 6.43 21.47
CA ARG A 15 4.65 6.33 20.38
C ARG A 15 6.04 5.95 20.87
N ASP A 16 6.50 6.50 22.00
CA ASP A 16 7.82 6.21 22.56
C ASP A 16 7.95 4.73 22.99
N GLU A 17 6.86 4.13 23.47
CA GLU A 17 6.76 2.71 23.77
C GLU A 17 6.91 1.87 22.49
N LYS A 18 6.22 2.27 21.42
CA LYS A 18 6.31 1.60 20.11
C LYS A 18 7.71 1.70 19.50
N ILE A 19 8.41 2.83 19.65
CA ILE A 19 9.82 2.94 19.22
C ILE A 19 10.70 1.92 19.93
N LYS A 20 10.54 1.75 21.24
CA LYS A 20 11.29 0.76 22.04
C LYS A 20 10.92 -0.67 21.67
N GLU A 21 9.66 -0.93 21.35
CA GLU A 21 9.18 -2.23 20.85
C GLU A 21 9.88 -2.60 19.53
N VAL A 22 9.90 -1.67 18.57
CA VAL A 22 10.59 -1.87 17.29
C VAL A 22 12.09 -2.08 17.47
N ARG A 23 12.75 -1.36 18.40
CA ARG A 23 14.18 -1.62 18.72
C ARG A 23 14.39 -3.08 19.13
N LYS A 24 13.55 -3.61 20.04
CA LYS A 24 13.65 -5.02 20.44
C LYS A 24 13.48 -5.96 19.25
N MET A 25 12.57 -5.65 18.32
CA MET A 25 12.40 -6.46 17.10
C MET A 25 13.62 -6.38 16.16
N ILE A 26 14.17 -5.18 15.95
CA ILE A 26 15.40 -4.97 15.16
C ILE A 26 16.53 -5.85 15.70
N ASP A 27 16.74 -5.82 17.01
CA ASP A 27 17.82 -6.57 17.66
C ASP A 27 17.54 -8.09 17.61
N ALA A 28 16.30 -8.51 17.90
CA ALA A 28 15.92 -9.93 17.91
C ALA A 28 15.95 -10.58 16.52
N LYS A 29 15.62 -9.82 15.47
CA LYS A 29 15.60 -10.30 14.08
C LYS A 29 16.92 -10.09 13.34
N GLY A 30 17.91 -9.42 13.97
CA GLY A 30 19.20 -9.13 13.34
C GLY A 30 19.07 -8.17 12.15
N ILE A 31 18.23 -7.13 12.27
CA ILE A 31 18.07 -6.14 11.21
C ILE A 31 19.27 -5.19 11.19
N GLU A 32 19.91 -5.09 10.04
CA GLU A 32 21.08 -4.24 9.81
C GLU A 32 20.70 -2.92 9.13
N TYR A 33 19.63 -2.93 8.32
CA TYR A 33 19.25 -1.81 7.47
C TYR A 33 17.73 -1.60 7.45
N LEU A 34 17.31 -0.34 7.37
CA LEU A 34 15.91 0.06 7.38
C LEU A 34 15.55 0.86 6.13
N TYR A 35 14.50 0.44 5.44
CA TYR A 35 13.87 1.19 4.35
C TYR A 35 12.71 2.03 4.91
N LEU A 36 12.88 3.34 4.86
CA LEU A 36 11.89 4.33 5.26
C LEU A 36 11.14 4.78 4.01
N GLN A 37 9.93 4.26 3.81
CA GLN A 37 9.22 4.38 2.54
C GLN A 37 7.92 5.17 2.65
N PHE A 38 7.52 5.78 1.53
CA PHE A 38 6.23 6.43 1.33
C PHE A 38 5.77 6.22 -0.11
N VAL A 39 4.49 6.50 -0.37
CA VAL A 39 3.88 6.36 -1.69
C VAL A 39 3.89 7.72 -2.38
N SER A 40 4.53 7.81 -3.55
CA SER A 40 4.47 9.00 -4.41
C SER A 40 3.08 9.19 -5.01
N VAL A 41 2.80 10.39 -5.53
CA VAL A 41 1.57 10.73 -6.28
C VAL A 41 1.34 9.82 -7.48
N THR A 42 2.39 9.21 -8.01
CA THR A 42 2.32 8.28 -9.15
C THR A 42 2.21 6.81 -8.73
N GLY A 43 2.00 6.54 -7.43
CA GLY A 43 1.85 5.19 -6.91
C GLY A 43 3.15 4.37 -6.87
N LYS A 44 4.33 5.00 -6.95
CA LYS A 44 5.61 4.33 -6.71
C LYS A 44 6.03 4.45 -5.26
N ILE A 45 6.68 3.42 -4.76
CA ILE A 45 7.34 3.44 -3.46
C ILE A 45 8.67 4.18 -3.57
N MET A 46 8.79 5.24 -2.77
CA MET A 46 9.95 6.12 -2.68
C MET A 46 10.42 6.15 -1.23
N GLY A 47 11.66 6.54 -0.97
CA GLY A 47 12.16 6.49 0.40
C GLY A 47 13.65 6.70 0.55
N LYS A 48 14.14 6.35 1.74
CA LYS A 48 15.56 6.37 2.10
C LYS A 48 15.93 5.11 2.88
N GLY A 49 17.12 4.58 2.60
CA GLY A 49 17.73 3.53 3.39
C GLY A 49 18.61 4.10 4.49
N ILE A 50 18.58 3.52 5.69
CA ILE A 50 19.46 3.89 6.82
C ILE A 50 20.01 2.65 7.53
N PRO A 51 21.20 2.71 8.13
CA PRO A 51 21.63 1.72 9.12
C PRO A 51 20.66 1.66 10.31
N ALA A 52 20.37 0.46 10.81
CA ALA A 52 19.41 0.25 11.91
C ALA A 52 19.86 0.88 13.25
N ASP A 53 21.15 1.15 13.42
CA ASP A 53 21.72 1.85 14.57
C ASP A 53 21.10 3.23 14.82
N HIS A 54 20.55 3.86 13.78
CA HIS A 54 19.99 5.20 13.86
C HIS A 54 18.47 5.24 14.11
N TRP A 55 17.83 4.08 14.33
CA TRP A 55 16.37 3.94 14.44
C TRP A 55 15.74 4.98 15.38
N GLU A 56 16.18 5.09 16.63
CA GLU A 56 15.57 5.97 17.62
C GLU A 56 15.67 7.45 17.23
N SER A 57 16.83 7.85 16.70
CA SER A 57 17.04 9.23 16.24
C SER A 57 16.10 9.54 15.07
N VAL A 58 16.00 8.62 14.10
CA VAL A 58 15.19 8.84 12.91
C VAL A 58 13.69 8.72 13.21
N ALA A 59 13.29 7.86 14.14
CA ALA A 59 11.91 7.78 14.59
C ALA A 59 11.42 9.09 15.24
N LYS A 60 12.32 9.86 15.86
CA LYS A 60 12.00 11.14 16.51
C LYS A 60 12.16 12.35 15.59
N LYS A 61 13.25 12.39 14.82
CA LYS A 61 13.60 13.56 14.00
C LYS A 61 13.08 13.48 12.57
N GLY A 62 12.91 12.27 12.06
CA GLY A 62 12.64 11.99 10.66
C GLY A 62 13.90 11.95 9.81
N PHE A 63 13.68 11.68 8.52
CA PHE A 63 14.68 11.81 7.47
C PHE A 63 14.24 12.86 6.45
N GLN A 64 15.19 13.43 5.73
CA GLN A 64 14.92 14.47 4.74
C GLN A 64 15.07 13.97 3.30
N LEU A 65 14.25 14.52 2.40
CA LEU A 65 14.29 14.32 0.96
C LEU A 65 13.86 15.59 0.23
N VAL A 66 14.32 15.76 -1.01
CA VAL A 66 13.76 16.79 -1.90
C VAL A 66 12.28 16.54 -2.16
N TYR A 67 11.48 17.61 -2.24
CA TYR A 67 10.03 17.50 -2.49
C TYR A 67 9.69 16.74 -3.77
N GLY A 68 10.49 16.91 -4.83
CA GLY A 68 10.29 16.21 -6.10
C GLY A 68 10.30 14.68 -5.97
N ALA A 69 10.81 14.11 -4.87
CA ALA A 69 10.70 12.68 -4.59
C ALA A 69 9.23 12.20 -4.47
N THR A 70 8.28 13.07 -4.10
CA THR A 70 6.84 12.73 -4.04
C THR A 70 6.18 12.57 -5.40
N VAL A 71 6.89 12.93 -6.47
CA VAL A 71 6.45 12.80 -7.87
C VAL A 71 7.51 12.13 -8.75
N ASN A 72 8.44 11.37 -8.14
CA ASN A 72 9.55 10.69 -8.79
C ASN A 72 10.48 11.58 -9.62
N LEU A 73 10.59 12.87 -9.31
CA LEU A 73 11.34 13.84 -10.10
C LEU A 73 10.90 13.86 -11.59
N PHE A 74 9.63 13.53 -11.86
CA PHE A 74 9.09 13.67 -13.21
C PHE A 74 9.07 15.14 -13.62
N THR A 75 9.25 15.37 -14.91
CA THR A 75 9.14 16.70 -15.50
C THR A 75 7.77 16.89 -16.14
N ASN A 76 7.28 18.13 -16.17
CA ASN A 76 6.14 18.51 -16.99
C ASN A 76 6.52 18.46 -18.49
N ARG A 77 5.55 18.79 -19.36
CA ARG A 77 5.75 18.79 -20.82
C ARG A 77 6.78 19.82 -21.31
N ALA A 78 7.11 20.83 -20.50
CA ALA A 78 8.14 21.82 -20.79
C ALA A 78 9.54 21.40 -20.31
N GLY A 79 9.68 20.22 -19.67
CA GLY A 79 10.94 19.72 -19.14
C GLY A 79 11.28 20.25 -17.73
N GLU A 80 10.33 20.86 -17.04
CA GLU A 80 10.52 21.41 -15.68
C GLU A 80 10.13 20.38 -14.63
N TYR A 81 10.91 20.24 -13.55
CA TYR A 81 10.58 19.32 -12.47
C TYR A 81 9.22 19.63 -11.82
N LEU A 82 8.43 18.58 -11.64
CA LEU A 82 7.22 18.62 -10.83
C LEU A 82 7.58 18.59 -9.34
N GLY A 83 6.81 19.30 -8.51
CA GLY A 83 6.97 19.23 -7.05
C GLY A 83 8.10 20.08 -6.48
N TYR A 84 8.22 21.33 -6.95
CA TYR A 84 9.14 22.39 -6.48
C TYR A 84 10.54 22.40 -7.11
N GLY A 85 11.11 23.61 -7.21
CA GLY A 85 12.42 23.87 -7.79
C GLY A 85 13.60 23.50 -6.86
N PRO A 86 14.84 23.59 -7.35
CA PRO A 86 16.05 23.25 -6.59
C PRO A 86 16.26 24.11 -5.33
N GLU A 87 15.61 25.27 -5.25
CA GLU A 87 15.62 26.18 -4.10
C GLU A 87 14.69 25.77 -2.96
N ALA A 88 13.83 24.77 -3.17
CA ALA A 88 12.87 24.34 -2.18
C ALA A 88 13.55 23.68 -0.97
N ALA A 89 12.95 23.85 0.22
CA ALA A 89 13.33 23.08 1.39
C ALA A 89 13.14 21.58 1.14
N GLU A 90 13.80 20.74 1.93
CA GLU A 90 13.53 19.30 1.93
C GLU A 90 12.30 18.96 2.78
N LEU A 91 11.49 17.99 2.36
CA LEU A 91 10.44 17.44 3.19
C LEU A 91 11.03 16.63 4.34
N ILE A 92 10.22 16.37 5.38
CA ILE A 92 10.58 15.46 6.48
C ILE A 92 9.65 14.26 6.46
N GLY A 93 10.21 13.05 6.32
CA GLY A 93 9.48 11.79 6.51
C GLY A 93 9.68 11.26 7.92
N ILE A 94 8.58 10.96 8.62
CA ILE A 94 8.60 10.35 9.96
C ILE A 94 8.08 8.91 9.85
N PRO A 95 8.89 7.88 10.22
CA PRO A 95 8.45 6.49 10.13
C PRO A 95 7.41 6.16 11.21
N GLU A 96 6.37 5.44 10.82
CA GLU A 96 5.32 4.91 11.71
C GLU A 96 5.76 3.56 12.30
N PRO A 97 6.11 3.49 13.60
CA PRO A 97 6.65 2.28 14.20
C PRO A 97 5.78 1.05 14.01
N GLU A 98 4.45 1.21 14.11
CA GLU A 98 3.44 0.17 13.93
C GLU A 98 3.46 -0.48 12.53
N THR A 99 4.14 0.14 11.57
CA THR A 99 4.31 -0.38 10.21
C THR A 99 5.65 -1.10 9.99
N PHE A 100 6.44 -1.32 11.05
CA PHE A 100 7.68 -2.08 10.93
C PHE A 100 7.40 -3.50 10.40
N MET A 101 8.14 -3.89 9.37
CA MET A 101 8.05 -5.22 8.75
C MET A 101 9.41 -5.67 8.23
N GLN A 102 9.89 -6.83 8.66
CA GLN A 102 11.05 -7.51 8.08
C GLN A 102 10.72 -7.99 6.65
N LEU A 103 11.65 -7.80 5.71
CA LEU A 103 11.46 -8.26 4.33
C LEU A 103 11.71 -9.78 4.23
N PRO A 104 10.76 -10.57 3.71
CA PRO A 104 10.93 -12.01 3.56
C PRO A 104 12.12 -12.46 2.71
N TRP A 105 12.45 -11.68 1.69
CA TRP A 105 13.54 -11.95 0.73
C TRP A 105 14.89 -11.36 1.15
N ALA A 106 14.90 -10.49 2.15
CA ALA A 106 16.12 -9.86 2.67
C ALA A 106 16.00 -9.74 4.20
N PRO A 107 16.20 -10.84 4.95
CA PRO A 107 15.88 -10.88 6.38
C PRO A 107 16.66 -9.89 7.24
N THR A 108 17.81 -9.37 6.77
CA THR A 108 18.56 -8.33 7.47
C THR A 108 18.01 -6.92 7.24
N ILE A 109 16.88 -6.78 6.52
CA ILE A 109 16.26 -5.49 6.18
C ILE A 109 14.84 -5.40 6.73
N GLY A 110 14.54 -4.29 7.41
CA GLY A 110 13.19 -3.90 7.80
C GLY A 110 12.66 -2.74 6.95
N ARG A 111 11.34 -2.59 6.84
CA ARG A 111 10.69 -1.44 6.20
C ARG A 111 9.69 -0.76 7.12
N PHE A 112 9.41 0.51 6.84
CA PHE A 112 8.34 1.31 7.48
C PHE A 112 7.63 2.16 6.44
N TYR A 113 6.33 2.35 6.61
CA TYR A 113 5.66 3.51 6.01
C TYR A 113 5.95 4.77 6.80
N CYS A 114 6.00 5.89 6.12
CA CYS A 114 6.32 7.20 6.68
C CYS A 114 5.23 8.20 6.34
N THR A 115 4.83 9.02 7.31
CA THR A 115 4.03 10.22 7.08
C THR A 115 4.97 11.37 6.74
N LEU A 116 4.60 12.19 5.76
CA LEU A 116 5.44 13.29 5.28
C LEU A 116 4.94 14.65 5.78
N PHE A 117 5.91 15.51 6.10
CA PHE A 117 5.70 16.85 6.62
C PHE A 117 6.55 17.86 5.85
N ARG A 118 6.10 19.11 5.88
CA ARG A 118 6.92 20.26 5.51
C ARG A 118 8.13 20.36 6.44
N ASN A 119 9.21 20.98 5.99
CA ASN A 119 10.37 21.15 6.84
C ASN A 119 10.02 22.01 8.06
N ARG A 120 10.72 21.80 9.18
CA ARG A 120 10.62 22.65 10.36
C ARG A 120 11.11 24.07 10.10
N GLU A 121 12.02 24.23 9.15
CA GLU A 121 12.66 25.50 8.82
C GLU A 121 11.89 26.30 7.75
N GLU A 122 10.76 25.80 7.25
CA GLU A 122 9.99 26.51 6.24
C GLU A 122 9.31 27.76 6.78
N LYS A 123 9.29 28.81 5.95
CA LYS A 123 8.65 30.09 6.31
C LYS A 123 7.13 30.00 6.39
N GLU A 124 6.54 29.17 5.54
CA GLU A 124 5.10 28.96 5.45
C GLU A 124 4.75 27.56 5.94
N ASN A 125 3.94 27.51 6.99
CA ASN A 125 3.44 26.26 7.60
C ASN A 125 4.58 25.27 8.00
N PRO A 126 5.58 25.70 8.79
CA PRO A 126 6.66 24.82 9.22
C PRO A 126 6.12 23.58 9.95
N GLY A 127 6.64 22.40 9.60
CA GLY A 127 6.20 21.14 10.19
C GLY A 127 4.72 20.78 9.95
N GLY A 128 4.03 21.45 9.02
CA GLY A 128 2.67 21.07 8.62
C GLY A 128 2.66 19.76 7.83
N TYR A 129 1.53 19.06 7.78
CA TYR A 129 1.39 17.88 6.90
C TYR A 129 1.71 18.24 5.45
N LEU A 130 2.44 17.36 4.75
CA LEU A 130 2.77 17.57 3.36
C LEU A 130 1.55 17.26 2.47
N THR A 131 1.18 18.19 1.59
CA THR A 131 0.00 18.06 0.72
C THR A 131 0.13 16.97 -0.33
N SER A 132 1.36 16.58 -0.70
CA SER A 132 1.64 15.49 -1.63
C SER A 132 1.82 14.12 -0.97
N ASP A 133 1.57 14.00 0.34
CA ASP A 133 1.55 12.71 1.05
C ASP A 133 0.23 11.97 0.78
N CYS A 134 0.20 11.11 -0.23
CA CYS A 134 -1.00 10.36 -0.60
C CYS A 134 -1.54 9.50 0.55
N ARG A 135 -0.66 8.79 1.26
CA ARG A 135 -1.03 7.89 2.34
C ARG A 135 -1.52 8.66 3.56
N GLY A 136 -0.77 9.70 3.96
CA GLY A 136 -1.16 10.58 5.06
C GLY A 136 -2.47 11.32 4.77
N ASN A 137 -2.68 11.78 3.52
CA ASN A 137 -3.93 12.40 3.10
C ASN A 137 -5.11 11.44 3.24
N LEU A 138 -4.98 10.19 2.76
CA LEU A 138 -6.01 9.16 2.90
C LEU A 138 -6.39 8.94 4.38
N ARG A 139 -5.38 8.78 5.25
CA ARG A 139 -5.59 8.64 6.70
C ARG A 139 -6.42 9.80 7.26
N ARG A 140 -5.98 11.05 7.04
CA ARG A 140 -6.65 12.22 7.63
C ARG A 140 -8.05 12.46 7.06
N MET A 141 -8.24 12.24 5.76
CA MET A 141 -9.55 12.36 5.11
C MET A 141 -10.53 11.31 5.63
N HIS A 142 -10.04 10.07 5.84
CA HIS A 142 -10.86 9.00 6.37
C HIS A 142 -11.19 9.20 7.86
N ASP A 143 -10.24 9.64 8.68
CA ASP A 143 -10.47 9.98 10.08
C ASP A 143 -11.49 11.12 10.23
N ASP A 144 -11.43 12.15 9.38
CA ASP A 144 -12.41 13.25 9.36
C ASP A 144 -13.79 12.76 8.91
N PHE A 145 -13.84 11.90 7.89
CA PHE A 145 -15.07 11.27 7.45
C PHE A 145 -15.72 10.44 8.56
N GLU A 146 -14.94 9.63 9.29
CA GLU A 146 -15.44 8.86 10.42
C GLU A 146 -15.96 9.76 11.54
N LYS A 147 -15.25 10.84 11.89
CA LYS A 147 -15.72 11.79 12.94
C LYS A 147 -17.04 12.46 12.56
N LYS A 148 -17.19 12.85 11.30
CA LYS A 148 -18.36 13.58 10.82
C LYS A 148 -19.57 12.68 10.60
N HIS A 149 -19.33 11.46 10.11
CA HIS A 149 -20.39 10.58 9.65
C HIS A 149 -20.54 9.34 10.52
N GLY A 150 -19.58 8.95 11.36
CA GLY A 150 -19.65 7.68 12.11
C GLY A 150 -19.66 6.45 11.20
N ARG A 151 -19.17 6.58 9.97
CA ARG A 151 -19.00 5.51 8.99
C ARG A 151 -17.52 5.39 8.64
N ARG A 152 -17.05 4.18 8.36
CA ARG A 152 -15.71 3.93 7.80
C ARG A 152 -15.82 3.21 6.46
N LEU A 153 -14.92 3.56 5.54
CA LEU A 153 -14.76 2.85 4.28
C LEU A 153 -13.96 1.56 4.52
N ARG A 154 -14.52 0.44 4.08
CA ARG A 154 -13.80 -0.82 3.91
C ARG A 154 -13.74 -1.17 2.43
N ILE A 155 -12.58 -1.67 2.00
CA ILE A 155 -12.31 -1.90 0.59
C ILE A 155 -11.49 -3.18 0.39
N GLY A 156 -11.88 -3.94 -0.62
CA GLY A 156 -11.10 -5.04 -1.18
C GLY A 156 -10.62 -4.65 -2.57
N THR A 157 -9.43 -5.11 -2.94
CA THR A 157 -8.82 -4.82 -4.23
C THR A 157 -8.45 -6.10 -4.97
N GLU A 158 -8.69 -6.09 -6.28
CA GLU A 158 -8.44 -7.18 -7.22
C GLU A 158 -7.37 -6.74 -8.22
N PRO A 159 -6.07 -6.70 -7.83
CA PRO A 159 -5.04 -6.23 -8.72
C PRO A 159 -4.62 -7.33 -9.69
N GLU A 160 -5.07 -7.23 -10.94
CA GLU A 160 -4.59 -8.08 -12.01
C GLU A 160 -3.15 -7.68 -12.40
N MET A 161 -2.32 -8.66 -12.74
CA MET A 161 -0.98 -8.40 -13.28
C MET A 161 -0.57 -9.42 -14.33
N MET A 162 0.20 -8.97 -15.32
CA MET A 162 0.80 -9.86 -16.31
C MET A 162 2.23 -10.23 -15.93
N TRP A 163 2.53 -11.52 -15.94
CA TRP A 163 3.88 -12.07 -15.79
C TRP A 163 4.50 -12.26 -17.17
N LEU A 164 5.52 -11.48 -17.48
CA LEU A 164 6.11 -11.38 -18.81
C LEU A 164 7.49 -12.01 -18.87
N LYS A 165 7.79 -12.63 -20.01
CA LYS A 165 9.14 -13.10 -20.35
C LYS A 165 9.99 -11.92 -20.82
N PHE A 166 11.30 -12.03 -20.62
CA PHE A 166 12.26 -11.13 -21.25
C PHE A 166 12.64 -11.64 -22.65
N ASP A 167 12.89 -10.72 -23.58
CA ASP A 167 13.57 -11.00 -24.83
C ASP A 167 15.10 -11.12 -24.66
N GLU A 168 15.80 -11.36 -25.77
CA GLU A 168 17.27 -11.45 -25.83
C GLU A 168 18.00 -10.16 -25.39
N ASN A 169 17.30 -9.02 -25.35
CA ASN A 169 17.82 -7.72 -24.92
C ASN A 169 17.38 -7.36 -23.48
N GLY A 170 16.73 -8.28 -22.75
CA GLY A 170 16.26 -8.05 -21.39
C GLY A 170 15.01 -7.17 -21.30
N LYS A 171 14.23 -7.01 -22.38
CA LYS A 171 12.98 -6.24 -22.38
C LYS A 171 11.76 -7.17 -22.22
N PRO A 172 10.72 -6.77 -21.47
CA PRO A 172 9.48 -7.53 -21.40
C PRO A 172 8.85 -7.69 -22.79
N ARG A 173 8.50 -8.91 -23.19
CA ARG A 173 8.07 -9.24 -24.56
C ARG A 173 6.65 -9.79 -24.65
N ASP A 174 6.39 -10.93 -24.00
CA ASP A 174 5.14 -11.67 -24.09
C ASP A 174 4.77 -12.29 -22.74
N GLY A 175 3.48 -12.54 -22.55
CA GLY A 175 2.98 -13.22 -21.36
C GLY A 175 3.57 -14.62 -21.20
N TYR A 176 3.72 -15.05 -19.95
CA TYR A 176 4.33 -16.34 -19.64
C TYR A 176 3.50 -17.52 -20.14
N SER A 177 2.18 -17.48 -19.91
CA SER A 177 1.19 -18.52 -20.24
C SER A 177 0.28 -18.12 -21.41
N LYS A 178 -0.65 -19.00 -21.81
CA LYS A 178 -1.66 -18.76 -22.85
C LYS A 178 -2.92 -18.06 -22.29
N PRO A 179 -3.73 -17.38 -23.12
CA PRO A 179 -4.92 -16.62 -22.66
C PRO A 179 -6.14 -17.55 -22.48
N TYR A 180 -6.08 -18.44 -21.49
CA TYR A 180 -7.19 -19.35 -21.16
C TYR A 180 -7.66 -19.08 -19.74
N CYS A 181 -8.63 -18.17 -19.61
CA CYS A 181 -9.21 -17.78 -18.33
C CYS A 181 -9.66 -18.99 -17.50
N TYR A 182 -9.33 -18.97 -16.21
CA TYR A 182 -9.55 -20.04 -15.21
C TYR A 182 -8.93 -21.41 -15.55
N HIS A 183 -8.04 -21.48 -16.55
CA HIS A 183 -7.46 -22.76 -16.96
C HIS A 183 -6.37 -23.20 -15.99
N ILE A 184 -6.64 -24.28 -15.26
CA ILE A 184 -5.75 -24.74 -14.18
C ILE A 184 -4.33 -25.06 -14.63
N ASP A 185 -4.12 -25.64 -15.82
CA ASP A 185 -2.76 -25.88 -16.31
C ASP A 185 -2.00 -24.58 -16.65
N GLN A 186 -2.69 -23.52 -17.07
CA GLN A 186 -2.05 -22.22 -17.28
C GLN A 186 -1.67 -21.59 -15.94
N PHE A 187 -2.55 -21.71 -14.94
CA PHE A 187 -2.25 -21.29 -13.57
C PHE A 187 -1.07 -22.09 -12.97
N GLU A 188 -1.06 -23.41 -13.14
CA GLU A 188 0.00 -24.31 -12.68
C GLU A 188 1.35 -23.97 -13.33
N SER A 189 1.37 -23.55 -14.59
CA SER A 189 2.60 -23.12 -15.27
C SER A 189 3.30 -21.94 -14.56
N LEU A 190 2.53 -21.14 -13.81
CA LEU A 190 3.01 -20.03 -12.98
C LEU A 190 3.00 -20.35 -11.48
N ARG A 191 2.73 -21.60 -11.06
CA ARG A 191 2.69 -21.99 -9.64
C ARG A 191 3.93 -21.58 -8.85
N PRO A 192 5.18 -21.74 -9.35
CA PRO A 192 6.35 -21.30 -8.57
C PRO A 192 6.29 -19.83 -8.18
N VAL A 193 5.79 -18.98 -9.09
CA VAL A 193 5.62 -17.53 -8.91
C VAL A 193 4.47 -17.24 -7.96
N SER A 194 3.26 -17.75 -8.24
CA SER A 194 2.08 -17.46 -7.41
C SER A 194 2.24 -17.96 -5.98
N MET A 195 2.80 -19.16 -5.78
CA MET A 195 3.05 -19.70 -4.44
C MET A 195 4.12 -18.90 -3.68
N GLN A 196 5.10 -18.32 -4.38
CA GLN A 196 6.10 -17.46 -3.74
C GLN A 196 5.50 -16.11 -3.35
N VAL A 197 4.69 -15.50 -4.23
CA VAL A 197 3.93 -14.28 -3.91
C VAL A 197 3.05 -14.50 -2.69
N ILE A 198 2.26 -15.58 -2.66
CA ILE A 198 1.38 -15.92 -1.52
C ILE A 198 2.20 -16.07 -0.23
N ARG A 199 3.35 -16.73 -0.28
CA ARG A 199 4.22 -16.92 0.89
C ARG A 199 4.73 -15.60 1.46
N TYR A 200 5.26 -14.72 0.60
CA TYR A 200 5.76 -13.41 1.03
C TYR A 200 4.62 -12.49 1.48
N ALA A 201 3.49 -12.50 0.78
CA ALA A 201 2.30 -11.74 1.15
C ALA A 201 1.79 -12.13 2.55
N ARG A 202 1.69 -13.44 2.81
CA ARG A 202 1.33 -13.99 4.12
C ARG A 202 2.30 -13.57 5.22
N GLN A 203 3.61 -13.63 4.96
CA GLN A 203 4.64 -13.16 5.90
C GLN A 203 4.60 -11.64 6.13
N MET A 204 3.96 -10.88 5.25
CA MET A 204 3.81 -9.42 5.37
C MET A 204 2.38 -8.98 5.75
N GLY A 205 1.55 -9.91 6.24
CA GLY A 205 0.24 -9.58 6.81
C GLY A 205 -0.93 -9.55 5.82
N LEU A 206 -0.78 -10.10 4.62
CA LEU A 206 -1.89 -10.28 3.69
C LEU A 206 -2.55 -11.64 3.90
N ASP A 207 -3.83 -11.62 4.29
CA ASP A 207 -4.71 -12.79 4.38
C ASP A 207 -5.18 -13.20 2.98
N MET A 208 -4.32 -13.91 2.25
CA MET A 208 -4.55 -14.38 0.88
C MET A 208 -5.71 -15.39 0.83
N ILE A 209 -6.69 -15.17 -0.07
CA ILE A 209 -7.94 -15.95 -0.12
C ILE A 209 -8.10 -16.81 -1.37
N GLN A 210 -7.75 -16.29 -2.54
CA GLN A 210 -7.93 -16.97 -3.82
C GLN A 210 -6.99 -16.37 -4.86
N GLY A 211 -6.93 -17.04 -6.00
CA GLY A 211 -6.29 -16.50 -7.18
C GLY A 211 -6.45 -17.43 -8.36
N ASP A 212 -6.25 -16.88 -9.54
CA ASP A 212 -6.61 -17.52 -10.79
C ASP A 212 -5.72 -17.02 -11.94
N HIS A 213 -5.82 -17.76 -13.05
CA HIS A 213 -5.26 -17.35 -14.32
C HIS A 213 -6.35 -16.59 -15.09
N GLU A 214 -6.02 -15.38 -15.52
CA GLU A 214 -6.97 -14.42 -16.08
C GLU A 214 -7.01 -14.46 -17.62
N ASP A 215 -7.77 -13.56 -18.21
CA ASP A 215 -8.08 -13.55 -19.64
C ASP A 215 -6.87 -13.40 -20.59
N ALA A 216 -5.79 -12.73 -20.17
CA ALA A 216 -4.64 -12.46 -21.03
C ALA A 216 -3.44 -13.42 -20.80
N PRO A 217 -2.51 -13.52 -21.77
CA PRO A 217 -1.30 -14.34 -21.62
C PRO A 217 -0.49 -13.95 -20.38
N GLY A 218 -0.22 -14.90 -19.49
CA GLY A 218 0.53 -14.66 -18.25
C GLY A 218 -0.20 -13.79 -17.21
N GLN A 219 -1.47 -13.44 -17.42
CA GLN A 219 -2.23 -12.63 -16.48
C GLN A 219 -2.69 -13.49 -15.30
N LEU A 220 -2.44 -13.01 -14.08
CA LEU A 220 -2.94 -13.59 -12.85
C LEU A 220 -3.69 -12.52 -12.06
N GLU A 221 -4.61 -12.97 -11.23
CA GLU A 221 -5.17 -12.22 -10.11
C GLU A 221 -4.94 -13.05 -8.83
N LEU A 222 -4.43 -12.42 -7.77
CA LEU A 222 -4.34 -13.05 -6.44
C LEU A 222 -4.93 -12.08 -5.42
N ASN A 223 -5.96 -12.53 -4.70
CA ASN A 223 -6.72 -11.68 -3.80
C ASN A 223 -6.35 -11.93 -2.34
N TRP A 224 -6.57 -10.89 -1.53
CA TRP A 224 -6.56 -10.96 -0.07
C TRP A 224 -7.86 -10.40 0.49
N MET A 225 -8.15 -10.72 1.75
CA MET A 225 -9.34 -10.20 2.44
C MET A 225 -9.38 -8.67 2.41
N PHE A 226 -10.57 -8.12 2.15
CA PHE A 226 -10.83 -6.69 2.32
C PHE A 226 -10.58 -6.23 3.77
N ASP A 227 -10.35 -4.93 3.95
CA ASP A 227 -10.13 -4.33 5.27
C ASP A 227 -10.48 -2.82 5.26
N ASP A 228 -10.20 -2.13 6.36
CA ASP A 228 -10.08 -0.67 6.42
C ASP A 228 -9.23 -0.12 5.25
N VAL A 229 -9.70 0.99 4.67
CA VAL A 229 -9.13 1.57 3.43
C VAL A 229 -7.63 1.84 3.52
N LEU A 230 -7.12 2.32 4.67
CA LEU A 230 -5.71 2.68 4.78
C LEU A 230 -4.84 1.42 4.80
N ARG A 231 -5.24 0.39 5.57
CA ARG A 231 -4.52 -0.88 5.60
C ARG A 231 -4.60 -1.59 4.26
N ASN A 232 -5.74 -1.54 3.57
CA ASN A 232 -5.85 -2.13 2.24
C ASN A 232 -4.93 -1.40 1.23
N ALA A 233 -4.80 -0.07 1.29
CA ALA A 233 -3.85 0.68 0.47
C ALA A 233 -2.38 0.30 0.74
N ASP A 234 -2.02 0.12 2.02
CA ASP A 234 -0.70 -0.35 2.44
C ASP A 234 -0.41 -1.78 1.96
N ARG A 235 -1.43 -2.65 1.94
CA ARG A 235 -1.34 -4.02 1.40
C ARG A 235 -1.20 -4.03 -0.12
N LEU A 236 -1.98 -3.22 -0.85
CA LEU A 236 -1.88 -3.14 -2.30
C LEU A 236 -0.48 -2.68 -2.76
N THR A 237 0.08 -1.68 -2.10
CA THR A 237 1.43 -1.20 -2.41
C THR A 237 2.51 -2.21 -2.00
N THR A 238 2.36 -2.87 -0.84
CA THR A 238 3.21 -4.00 -0.41
C THR A 238 3.16 -5.16 -1.42
N TYR A 239 1.96 -5.51 -1.90
CA TYR A 239 1.73 -6.58 -2.87
C TYR A 239 2.47 -6.34 -4.18
N ARG A 240 2.47 -5.10 -4.68
CA ARG A 240 3.25 -4.71 -5.87
C ARG A 240 4.76 -4.84 -5.65
N GLN A 241 5.26 -4.49 -4.45
CA GLN A 241 6.68 -4.70 -4.10
C GLN A 241 7.03 -6.20 -4.06
N ILE A 242 6.16 -7.02 -3.47
CA ILE A 242 6.31 -8.48 -3.43
C ILE A 242 6.36 -9.04 -4.85
N CYS A 243 5.40 -8.70 -5.70
CA CYS A 243 5.36 -9.20 -7.09
C CYS A 243 6.61 -8.79 -7.87
N ALA A 244 7.05 -7.54 -7.73
CA ALA A 244 8.29 -7.08 -8.35
C ALA A 244 9.52 -7.85 -7.86
N GLN A 245 9.58 -8.19 -6.57
CA GLN A 245 10.69 -8.98 -6.03
C GLN A 245 10.66 -10.43 -6.53
N VAL A 246 9.50 -11.09 -6.44
CA VAL A 246 9.33 -12.47 -6.93
C VAL A 246 9.67 -12.54 -8.42
N ALA A 247 9.29 -11.54 -9.21
CA ALA A 247 9.65 -11.45 -10.62
C ALA A 247 11.18 -11.46 -10.83
N ARG A 248 11.93 -10.66 -10.04
CA ARG A 248 13.40 -10.63 -10.11
C ARG A 248 14.02 -11.99 -9.79
N GLU A 249 13.52 -12.66 -8.76
CA GLU A 249 14.04 -13.95 -8.31
C GLU A 249 13.74 -15.09 -9.30
N ASN A 250 12.67 -14.97 -10.08
CA ASN A 250 12.28 -15.94 -11.10
C ASN A 250 12.72 -15.57 -12.52
N GLY A 251 13.45 -14.45 -12.70
CA GLY A 251 13.93 -14.02 -14.02
C GLY A 251 12.81 -13.65 -15.00
N ILE A 252 11.69 -13.13 -14.49
CA ILE A 252 10.54 -12.65 -15.28
C ILE A 252 10.18 -11.22 -14.87
N PHE A 253 9.15 -10.64 -15.48
CA PHE A 253 8.72 -9.28 -15.21
C PHE A 253 7.26 -9.23 -14.76
N ALA A 254 6.99 -8.67 -13.58
CA ALA A 254 5.62 -8.39 -13.12
C ALA A 254 5.14 -7.03 -13.66
N CYS A 255 4.11 -7.05 -14.49
CA CYS A 255 3.55 -5.88 -15.16
C CYS A 255 2.15 -5.56 -14.62
N PHE A 256 2.02 -4.41 -13.96
CA PHE A 256 0.74 -3.83 -13.51
C PHE A 256 0.26 -2.71 -14.46
N MET A 257 0.81 -2.62 -15.67
CA MET A 257 0.33 -1.65 -16.66
C MET A 257 -1.08 -2.03 -17.09
N THR A 258 -2.00 -1.07 -17.19
CA THR A 258 -3.39 -1.33 -17.58
C THR A 258 -3.50 -2.01 -18.95
N LYS A 259 -2.65 -1.61 -19.91
CA LYS A 259 -2.70 -2.16 -21.27
C LYS A 259 -1.30 -2.31 -21.88
N PRO A 260 -0.53 -3.34 -21.50
CA PRO A 260 0.81 -3.54 -22.03
C PRO A 260 0.78 -4.05 -23.49
N PHE A 261 -0.27 -4.75 -23.90
CA PHE A 261 -0.40 -5.32 -25.24
C PHE A 261 -1.79 -5.05 -25.86
N MET A 262 -1.80 -4.84 -27.17
CA MET A 262 -3.03 -4.72 -27.96
C MET A 262 -3.62 -6.09 -28.27
N GLY A 263 -4.95 -6.17 -28.36
CA GLY A 263 -5.66 -7.39 -28.79
C GLY A 263 -5.87 -8.47 -27.71
N VAL A 264 -5.47 -8.21 -26.46
CA VAL A 264 -5.74 -9.07 -25.28
C VAL A 264 -6.49 -8.27 -24.21
N SER A 265 -6.96 -8.88 -23.13
CA SER A 265 -7.60 -8.17 -22.00
C SER A 265 -6.66 -7.15 -21.34
N ALA A 266 -7.24 -6.13 -20.72
CA ALA A 266 -6.50 -5.15 -19.90
C ALA A 266 -6.24 -5.72 -18.50
N SER A 267 -5.32 -5.13 -17.75
CA SER A 267 -5.18 -5.40 -16.31
C SER A 267 -5.94 -4.36 -15.50
N GLY A 268 -6.98 -4.82 -14.80
CA GLY A 268 -7.79 -4.04 -13.88
C GLY A 268 -7.20 -3.94 -12.47
N CYS A 269 -7.78 -3.04 -11.69
CA CYS A 269 -7.72 -3.11 -10.23
C CYS A 269 -9.12 -2.82 -9.71
N HIS A 270 -10.00 -3.84 -9.66
CA HIS A 270 -11.36 -3.63 -9.18
C HIS A 270 -11.33 -3.32 -7.68
N HIS A 271 -12.24 -2.44 -7.26
CA HIS A 271 -12.34 -1.97 -5.88
C HIS A 271 -13.73 -2.31 -5.35
N ASN A 272 -13.81 -3.38 -4.55
CA ASN A 272 -15.02 -3.76 -3.84
C ASN A 272 -15.15 -2.90 -2.59
N MET A 273 -16.07 -1.94 -2.57
CA MET A 273 -16.16 -0.91 -1.53
C MET A 273 -17.50 -0.91 -0.80
N SER A 274 -17.46 -0.60 0.50
CA SER A 274 -18.65 -0.44 1.34
C SER A 274 -18.39 0.47 2.53
N LEU A 275 -19.44 1.08 3.06
CA LEU A 275 -19.40 1.88 4.29
C LEU A 275 -19.90 1.05 5.47
N TRP A 276 -19.24 1.20 6.62
CA TRP A 276 -19.50 0.39 7.80
C TRP A 276 -19.67 1.23 9.05
N ARG A 277 -20.54 0.77 9.96
CA ARG A 277 -20.62 1.26 11.34
C ARG A 277 -19.99 0.23 12.29
N GLY A 278 -19.09 0.69 13.16
CA GLY A 278 -18.39 -0.18 14.11
C GLY A 278 -17.52 -1.25 13.46
N GLY A 279 -17.28 -2.32 14.22
CA GLY A 279 -16.28 -3.34 13.94
C GLY A 279 -15.07 -3.22 14.87
N GLU A 280 -14.32 -4.31 14.99
CA GLU A 280 -13.18 -4.42 15.90
C GLU A 280 -11.96 -4.97 15.16
N ASP A 281 -10.78 -4.51 15.56
CA ASP A 281 -9.53 -5.05 15.05
C ASP A 281 -9.32 -6.46 15.60
N GLU A 282 -9.26 -7.43 14.70
CA GLU A 282 -8.93 -8.81 15.01
C GLU A 282 -7.58 -9.19 14.42
N PHE A 283 -6.77 -9.88 15.22
CA PHE A 283 -5.49 -10.40 14.77
C PHE A 283 -5.67 -11.61 13.86
N VAL A 284 -5.16 -11.53 12.63
CA VAL A 284 -5.16 -12.63 11.66
C VAL A 284 -3.75 -13.15 11.48
N LYS A 285 -3.53 -14.43 11.78
CA LYS A 285 -2.18 -15.02 11.76
C LYS A 285 -1.51 -14.94 10.38
N CYS A 286 -2.29 -14.96 9.31
CA CYS A 286 -1.83 -15.05 7.93
C CYS A 286 -0.83 -16.21 7.70
N GLY A 287 -0.87 -17.28 8.52
CA GLY A 287 0.08 -18.40 8.46
C GLY A 287 1.40 -18.20 9.21
N ASN A 288 1.53 -17.14 10.02
CA ASN A 288 2.70 -16.88 10.85
C ASN A 288 2.52 -17.41 12.27
N ASN A 289 3.65 -17.57 12.97
CA ASN A 289 3.65 -17.80 14.41
C ASN A 289 3.32 -16.48 15.14
N PRO A 290 2.21 -16.39 15.91
CA PRO A 290 1.87 -15.18 16.65
C PRO A 290 2.94 -14.73 17.65
N ASP A 291 3.72 -15.67 18.16
CA ASP A 291 4.78 -15.40 19.14
C ASP A 291 6.11 -14.96 18.49
N ASP A 292 6.22 -15.01 17.16
CA ASP A 292 7.44 -14.69 16.41
C ASP A 292 7.12 -14.04 15.05
N LEU A 293 6.36 -12.95 15.08
CA LEU A 293 5.97 -12.25 13.85
C LEU A 293 7.18 -11.60 13.14
N PRO A 294 7.18 -11.57 11.78
CA PRO A 294 8.16 -10.80 11.00
C PRO A 294 8.08 -9.27 11.18
N GLY A 295 7.03 -8.76 11.81
CA GLY A 295 6.83 -7.33 12.00
C GLY A 295 5.85 -7.05 13.12
N MET A 296 5.46 -5.78 13.25
CA MET A 296 4.51 -5.33 14.27
C MET A 296 3.14 -5.96 14.05
N ALA A 297 2.46 -6.32 15.14
CA ALA A 297 1.17 -7.01 15.12
C ALA A 297 0.09 -6.23 14.36
N GLU A 298 0.19 -4.90 14.32
CA GLU A 298 -0.69 -3.99 13.60
C GLU A 298 -0.73 -4.26 12.08
N ASN A 299 0.33 -4.84 11.49
CA ASN A 299 0.33 -5.25 10.09
C ASN A 299 -0.57 -6.48 9.83
N TYR A 300 -1.01 -7.18 10.88
CA TYR A 300 -1.79 -8.41 10.84
C TYR A 300 -3.22 -8.22 11.37
N MET A 301 -3.59 -6.99 11.72
CA MET A 301 -4.94 -6.66 12.16
C MET A 301 -5.87 -6.47 10.97
N TYR A 302 -7.10 -6.99 11.10
CA TYR A 302 -8.20 -6.82 10.16
C TYR A 302 -9.44 -6.38 10.91
N VAL A 303 -10.19 -5.42 10.37
CA VAL A 303 -11.46 -5.01 10.96
C VAL A 303 -12.53 -6.06 10.66
N ARG A 304 -13.06 -6.70 11.70
CA ARG A 304 -14.12 -7.72 11.62
C ARG A 304 -15.40 -7.24 12.31
N GLY A 305 -16.52 -7.87 11.96
CA GLY A 305 -17.85 -7.46 12.42
C GLY A 305 -18.24 -6.05 11.98
N GLY A 306 -19.19 -5.45 12.71
CA GLY A 306 -19.83 -4.18 12.34
C GLY A 306 -21.03 -4.36 11.40
N GLU A 307 -21.67 -3.25 11.07
CA GLU A 307 -22.84 -3.20 10.19
C GLU A 307 -22.42 -2.61 8.83
N ASN A 308 -22.60 -3.39 7.75
CA ASN A 308 -22.39 -2.91 6.38
C ASN A 308 -23.62 -2.12 5.92
N THR A 309 -23.47 -0.83 5.67
CA THR A 309 -24.59 0.05 5.30
C THR A 309 -25.02 -0.06 3.84
N PHE A 310 -24.36 -0.94 3.07
CA PHE A 310 -24.75 -1.27 1.70
C PHE A 310 -25.68 -2.47 1.62
N MET A 311 -25.88 -3.21 2.73
CA MET A 311 -26.82 -4.34 2.73
C MET A 311 -28.23 -3.86 2.36
N PRO A 312 -29.02 -4.68 1.65
CA PRO A 312 -30.38 -4.30 1.25
C PRO A 312 -31.25 -3.91 2.45
N ASP A 313 -32.06 -2.86 2.27
CA ASP A 313 -33.06 -2.41 3.25
C ASP A 313 -34.39 -3.19 3.11
N ASP A 314 -34.60 -3.88 1.99
CA ASP A 314 -35.81 -4.61 1.64
C ASP A 314 -35.52 -6.07 1.21
N ASP A 315 -36.54 -6.75 0.69
CA ASP A 315 -36.47 -8.16 0.28
C ASP A 315 -35.71 -8.39 -1.04
N ASP A 316 -35.26 -7.33 -1.76
CA ASP A 316 -34.45 -7.49 -2.97
C ASP A 316 -32.97 -7.64 -2.60
N PRO A 317 -32.39 -8.85 -2.70
CA PRO A 317 -31.01 -9.10 -2.29
C PRO A 317 -29.97 -8.41 -3.19
N GLN A 318 -30.37 -7.84 -4.34
CA GLN A 318 -29.46 -7.20 -5.29
C GLN A 318 -29.39 -5.68 -5.11
N MET A 319 -30.38 -5.08 -4.43
CA MET A 319 -30.46 -3.63 -4.29
C MET A 319 -29.70 -3.16 -3.07
N PRO A 320 -28.66 -2.31 -3.22
CA PRO A 320 -28.00 -1.71 -2.07
C PRO A 320 -28.98 -0.90 -1.22
N GLY A 321 -28.78 -0.90 0.09
CA GLY A 321 -29.50 0.00 0.99
C GLY A 321 -29.30 1.47 0.61
N LYS A 322 -30.13 2.36 1.18
CA LYS A 322 -30.16 3.79 0.81
C LYS A 322 -28.78 4.46 0.86
N GLU A 323 -27.98 4.19 1.90
CA GLU A 323 -26.63 4.76 2.01
C GLU A 323 -25.69 4.24 0.91
N GLY A 324 -25.82 2.96 0.54
CA GLY A 324 -25.10 2.37 -0.58
C GLY A 324 -25.46 3.03 -1.92
N LEU A 325 -26.75 3.29 -2.15
CA LEU A 325 -27.21 3.99 -3.35
C LEU A 325 -26.71 5.44 -3.40
N GLU A 326 -26.70 6.15 -2.27
CA GLU A 326 -26.14 7.52 -2.20
C GLU A 326 -24.62 7.52 -2.48
N ALA A 327 -23.88 6.55 -1.95
CA ALA A 327 -22.46 6.38 -2.21
C ALA A 327 -22.19 6.09 -3.70
N ILE A 328 -22.94 5.16 -4.31
CA ILE A 328 -22.87 4.86 -5.75
C ILE A 328 -23.21 6.10 -6.58
N GLY A 329 -24.27 6.83 -6.21
CA GLY A 329 -24.65 8.08 -6.86
C GLY A 329 -23.53 9.13 -6.83
N GLY A 330 -22.81 9.25 -5.71
CA GLY A 330 -21.63 10.10 -5.58
C GLY A 330 -20.49 9.67 -6.51
N VAL A 331 -20.18 8.37 -6.60
CA VAL A 331 -19.17 7.83 -7.51
C VAL A 331 -19.53 8.13 -8.98
N VAL A 332 -20.79 7.89 -9.37
CA VAL A 332 -21.27 8.18 -10.73
C VAL A 332 -21.22 9.69 -11.02
N HIS A 333 -21.64 10.52 -10.07
CA HIS A 333 -21.61 11.98 -10.23
C HIS A 333 -20.20 12.52 -10.44
N HIS A 334 -19.20 11.94 -9.77
CA HIS A 334 -17.80 12.36 -9.85
C HIS A 334 -16.93 11.52 -10.80
N LEU A 335 -17.54 10.69 -11.65
CA LEU A 335 -16.85 9.71 -12.49
C LEU A 335 -15.68 10.32 -13.30
N GLN A 336 -15.88 11.48 -13.91
CA GLN A 336 -14.83 12.14 -14.72
C GLN A 336 -13.58 12.49 -13.92
N ALA A 337 -13.75 12.98 -12.68
CA ALA A 337 -12.63 13.30 -11.81
C ALA A 337 -11.96 12.02 -11.28
N LEU A 338 -12.75 11.00 -10.95
CA LEU A 338 -12.23 9.71 -10.50
C LEU A 338 -11.42 8.98 -11.58
N THR A 339 -11.85 9.05 -12.85
CA THR A 339 -11.10 8.51 -14.00
C THR A 339 -9.78 9.22 -14.27
N ALA A 340 -9.57 10.45 -13.77
CA ALA A 340 -8.28 11.11 -13.87
C ALA A 340 -7.28 10.65 -12.79
N VAL A 341 -7.77 9.99 -11.73
CA VAL A 341 -6.97 9.51 -10.59
C VAL A 341 -6.66 8.01 -10.70
N GLY A 342 -7.64 7.21 -11.13
CA GLY A 342 -7.46 5.78 -11.43
C GLY A 342 -6.84 5.58 -12.81
#